data_AF-A0AB35NAG1-F1
#
_entry.id   AF-A0AB35NAG1-F1
#
_cell.length_a   1.000
_cell.length_b   1.000
_cell.length_c   1.000
_cell.angle_alpha   90.00
_cell.angle_beta   90.00
_cell.angle_gamma   90.00
#
_symmetry.space_group_name_H-M   'P 1'
#
loop_
_entity.id
_entity.type
_entity.pdbx_description
1 polymer ?
#
loop_
_entity_poly.entity_id
_entity_poly.type
_entity_poly.pdbx_seq_one_letter_code
_entity_poly.pdbx_strand_id
1 'polypeptide(L)'
;MLVRQFFSNRALLGLLVAYATLMWMLDYAGGDVWFAHFLYSLEGQQWLLRDHWLTQTVLHEGARSLNYILVLAVLLTTLYYGLQATRYPTKARAYAALSLSLATSFFIVAYLKTITNVACPWDLLAFGGSEPYIHYLQIKPSFLPYHRCFPAGHASVGFAWVALYFFFEKTAPTWRYSGLALGLVAGSVLGMAQQLRGAHFLSHDLTTLLLCLGCARFCFMLFFKTETSWVAHSS
;
A
#
# COMPACT_ATOMS: atom_id res chain seq x y z
N MET A 1 -6.33 3.31 25.01
CA MET A 1 -7.36 4.20 24.43
C MET A 1 -7.26 4.30 22.90
N LEU A 2 -6.10 4.64 22.33
CA LEU A 2 -5.89 4.80 20.88
C LEU A 2 -6.15 3.54 20.04
N VAL A 3 -5.63 2.37 20.45
CA VAL A 3 -5.86 1.10 19.74
C VAL A 3 -7.36 0.74 19.72
N ARG A 4 -8.04 0.86 20.87
CA ARG A 4 -9.49 0.64 20.97
C ARG A 4 -10.27 1.58 20.05
N GLN A 5 -9.88 2.86 19.97
CA GLN A 5 -10.51 3.84 19.09
C GLN A 5 -10.24 3.58 17.60
N PHE A 6 -9.05 3.06 17.27
CA PHE A 6 -8.73 2.65 15.91
C PHE A 6 -9.70 1.57 15.45
N PHE A 7 -9.87 0.51 16.24
CA PHE A 7 -10.74 -0.62 15.92
C PHE A 7 -12.25 -0.36 16.15
N SER A 8 -12.65 0.59 16.98
CA SER A 8 -14.08 0.90 17.20
C SER A 8 -14.70 1.77 16.10
N ASN A 9 -13.94 2.15 15.07
CA ASN A 9 -14.43 2.99 13.99
C ASN A 9 -15.27 2.15 12.99
N ARG A 10 -16.56 2.45 12.85
CA ARG A 10 -17.48 1.76 11.92
C ARG A 10 -16.99 1.78 10.47
N ALA A 11 -16.34 2.86 10.03
CA ALA A 11 -15.79 2.96 8.68
C ALA A 11 -14.59 2.02 8.48
N LEU A 12 -13.73 1.87 9.50
CA LEU A 12 -12.63 0.90 9.44
C LEU A 12 -13.18 -0.52 9.43
N LEU A 13 -14.17 -0.83 10.26
CA LEU A 13 -14.81 -2.15 10.27
C LEU A 13 -15.43 -2.46 8.89
N GLY A 14 -16.17 -1.52 8.31
CA GLY A 14 -16.71 -1.66 6.96
C GLY A 14 -15.62 -1.91 5.91
N LEU A 15 -14.50 -1.19 5.98
CA LEU A 15 -13.35 -1.40 5.10
C LEU A 15 -12.72 -2.79 5.27
N LEU A 16 -12.56 -3.27 6.50
CA LEU A 16 -12.00 -4.60 6.78
C LEU A 16 -12.93 -5.72 6.32
N VAL A 17 -14.25 -5.57 6.50
CA VAL A 17 -15.25 -6.52 5.99
C VAL A 17 -15.24 -6.53 4.46
N ALA A 18 -15.21 -5.36 3.82
CA ALA A 18 -15.10 -5.25 2.38
C ALA A 18 -13.81 -5.90 1.86
N TYR A 19 -12.67 -5.64 2.52
CA TYR A 19 -11.40 -6.28 2.19
C TYR A 19 -11.45 -7.79 2.35
N ALA A 20 -11.98 -8.32 3.46
CA ALA A 20 -12.10 -9.76 3.67
C ALA A 20 -12.98 -10.41 2.59
N THR A 21 -14.07 -9.74 2.20
CA THR A 21 -14.96 -10.18 1.11
C THR A 21 -14.21 -10.19 -0.22
N LEU A 22 -13.45 -9.13 -0.51
CA LEU A 22 -12.63 -9.04 -1.73
C LEU A 22 -11.54 -10.12 -1.76
N MET A 23 -10.85 -10.37 -0.66
CA MET A 23 -9.84 -11.44 -0.58
C MET A 23 -10.45 -12.81 -0.82
N TRP A 24 -11.65 -13.07 -0.29
CA TRP A 24 -12.37 -14.30 -0.59
C TRP A 24 -12.72 -14.42 -2.08
N MET A 25 -13.21 -13.34 -2.70
CA MET A 25 -13.53 -13.33 -4.13
C MET A 25 -12.28 -13.48 -5.02
N LEU A 26 -11.17 -12.88 -4.64
CA LEU A 26 -9.95 -12.87 -5.45
C LEU A 26 -9.15 -14.16 -5.30
N ASP A 27 -8.94 -14.64 -4.08
CA ASP A 27 -8.16 -15.86 -3.82
C ASP A 27 -9.01 -17.13 -4.01
N TYR A 28 -10.08 -17.28 -3.23
CA TYR A 28 -10.86 -18.53 -3.19
C TYR A 28 -11.80 -18.69 -4.39
N ALA A 29 -12.48 -17.62 -4.81
CA ALA A 29 -13.34 -17.67 -5.99
C ALA A 29 -12.56 -17.52 -7.32
N GLY A 30 -11.23 -17.46 -7.25
CA GLY A 30 -10.34 -17.48 -8.42
C GLY A 30 -10.26 -16.15 -9.20
N GLY A 31 -10.71 -15.04 -8.63
CA GLY A 31 -10.67 -13.73 -9.28
C GLY A 31 -9.26 -13.26 -9.67
N ASP A 32 -8.26 -13.54 -8.84
CA ASP A 32 -6.85 -13.21 -9.13
C ASP A 32 -6.33 -13.97 -10.34
N VAL A 33 -6.58 -15.29 -10.38
CA VAL A 33 -6.18 -16.15 -11.49
C VAL A 33 -6.92 -15.77 -12.76
N TRP A 34 -8.22 -15.49 -12.67
CA TRP A 34 -9.03 -15.03 -13.80
C TRP A 34 -8.48 -13.74 -14.40
N PHE A 35 -8.19 -12.74 -13.55
CA PHE A 35 -7.69 -11.45 -14.02
C PHE A 35 -6.27 -11.55 -14.61
N ALA A 36 -5.39 -12.32 -13.97
CA ALA A 36 -4.05 -12.56 -14.50
C ALA A 36 -4.10 -13.33 -15.83
N HIS A 37 -4.98 -14.31 -15.99
CA HIS A 37 -5.17 -15.02 -17.26
C HIS A 37 -5.70 -14.12 -18.36
N PHE A 38 -6.59 -13.19 -18.03
CA PHE A 38 -7.03 -12.17 -18.98
C PHE A 38 -5.83 -11.36 -19.49
N LEU A 39 -4.99 -10.80 -18.62
CA LEU A 39 -3.79 -10.05 -19.02
C LEU A 39 -2.81 -10.92 -19.82
N TYR A 40 -2.52 -12.12 -19.33
CA TYR A 40 -1.62 -13.08 -19.99
C TYR A 40 -2.10 -13.43 -21.41
N SER A 41 -3.41 -13.58 -21.61
CA SER A 41 -4.00 -13.83 -22.92
C SER A 41 -3.90 -12.62 -23.88
N LEU A 42 -4.03 -11.39 -23.36
CA LEU A 42 -3.83 -10.17 -24.15
C LEU A 42 -2.38 -10.01 -24.61
N GLU A 43 -1.44 -10.54 -23.85
CA GLU A 43 -0.01 -10.57 -24.18
C GLU A 43 0.38 -11.79 -25.03
N GLY A 44 -0.59 -12.60 -25.48
CA GLY A 44 -0.34 -13.74 -26.38
C GLY A 44 0.15 -14.99 -25.67
N GLN A 45 -0.31 -15.24 -24.44
CA GLN A 45 0.08 -16.39 -23.60
C GLN A 45 1.56 -16.37 -23.22
N GLN A 46 2.08 -15.17 -22.93
CA GLN A 46 3.42 -14.94 -22.41
C GLN A 46 3.43 -13.58 -21.69
N TRP A 47 4.38 -13.34 -20.79
CA TRP A 47 4.54 -12.03 -20.14
C TRP A 47 5.42 -11.10 -21.00
N LEU A 48 4.90 -10.66 -22.15
CA LEU A 48 5.63 -9.76 -23.08
C LEU A 48 6.09 -8.48 -22.40
N LEU A 49 5.27 -7.95 -21.49
CA LEU A 49 5.53 -6.69 -20.81
C LEU A 49 6.42 -6.86 -19.58
N ARG A 50 6.96 -8.05 -19.30
CA ARG A 50 7.86 -8.30 -18.16
C ARG A 50 9.11 -7.40 -18.18
N ASP A 51 9.76 -7.32 -19.34
CA ASP A 51 11.04 -6.64 -19.55
C ASP A 51 10.91 -5.45 -20.53
N HIS A 52 9.68 -5.01 -20.80
CA HIS A 52 9.43 -3.85 -21.66
C HIS A 52 9.92 -2.55 -20.99
N TRP A 53 10.57 -1.66 -21.74
CA TRP A 53 11.22 -0.45 -21.20
C TRP A 53 10.26 0.42 -20.36
N LEU A 54 8.98 0.49 -20.74
CA LEU A 54 7.99 1.26 -20.00
C LEU A 54 7.69 0.64 -18.61
N THR A 55 7.48 -0.67 -18.55
CA THR A 55 7.10 -1.37 -17.31
C THR A 55 8.30 -1.61 -16.40
N GLN A 56 9.48 -1.92 -16.96
CA GLN A 56 10.71 -2.15 -16.21
C GLN A 56 11.47 -0.84 -15.93
N THR A 57 11.86 -0.09 -16.94
CA THR A 57 12.75 1.07 -16.72
C THR A 57 12.01 2.26 -16.15
N VAL A 58 10.86 2.62 -16.71
CA VAL A 58 10.12 3.83 -16.27
C VAL A 58 9.29 3.54 -15.03
N LEU A 59 8.34 2.61 -15.13
CA LEU A 59 7.36 2.35 -14.09
C LEU A 59 7.92 1.54 -12.93
N HIS A 60 8.98 0.74 -13.13
CA HIS A 60 9.61 0.01 -12.03
C HIS A 60 10.83 0.74 -11.45
N GLU A 61 11.90 0.92 -12.22
CA GLU A 61 13.13 1.54 -11.72
C GLU A 61 12.99 3.07 -11.52
N GLY A 62 12.41 3.76 -12.50
CA GLY A 62 12.21 5.21 -12.46
C GLY A 62 11.28 5.65 -11.33
N ALA A 63 10.13 5.00 -11.18
CA ALA A 63 9.20 5.28 -10.10
C ALA A 63 9.82 5.07 -8.70
N ARG A 64 10.66 4.02 -8.55
CA ARG A 64 11.38 3.75 -7.30
C ARG A 64 12.37 4.87 -6.98
N SER A 65 13.16 5.28 -7.98
CA SER A 65 14.14 6.37 -7.84
C SER A 65 13.45 7.70 -7.51
N LEU A 66 12.36 8.04 -8.19
CA LEU A 66 11.56 9.22 -7.91
C LEU A 66 11.03 9.21 -6.47
N ASN A 67 10.51 8.08 -5.99
CA ASN A 67 10.03 7.98 -4.63
C ASN A 67 11.13 8.19 -3.58
N TYR A 68 12.36 7.73 -3.82
CA TYR A 68 13.48 8.04 -2.92
C TYR A 68 13.74 9.54 -2.79
N ILE A 69 13.67 10.28 -3.90
CA ILE A 69 13.82 11.73 -3.90
C ILE A 69 12.68 12.40 -3.13
N LEU A 70 11.44 11.97 -3.35
CA LEU A 70 10.26 12.51 -2.66
C LEU A 70 10.30 12.22 -1.15
N VAL A 71 10.66 10.99 -0.75
CA VAL A 71 10.83 10.62 0.66
C VAL A 71 11.94 11.45 1.30
N LEU A 72 13.07 11.63 0.62
CA LEU A 72 14.16 12.47 1.12
C LEU A 72 13.69 13.93 1.31
N ALA A 73 12.93 14.48 0.36
CA ALA A 73 12.36 15.82 0.48
C ALA A 73 11.40 15.92 1.69
N VAL A 74 10.57 14.89 1.93
CA VAL A 74 9.71 14.81 3.13
C VAL A 74 10.52 14.75 4.43
N LEU A 75 11.63 14.00 4.46
CA LEU A 75 12.49 13.92 5.64
C LEU A 75 13.21 15.25 5.92
N LEU A 76 13.74 15.91 4.89
CA LEU A 76 14.37 17.22 5.03
C LEU A 76 13.38 18.30 5.48
N THR A 77 12.17 18.30 4.93
CA THR A 77 11.09 19.22 5.37
C THR A 77 10.60 18.89 6.78
N THR A 78 10.59 17.62 7.17
CA THR A 78 10.32 17.20 8.56
C THR A 78 11.37 17.74 9.51
N LEU A 79 12.65 17.65 9.17
CA LEU A 79 13.73 18.23 9.98
C LEU A 79 13.58 19.75 10.10
N TYR A 80 13.37 20.45 8.97
CA TYR A 80 13.18 21.89 8.94
C TYR A 80 12.02 22.36 9.84
N TYR A 81 10.83 21.77 9.68
CA TYR A 81 9.68 22.14 10.51
C TYR A 81 9.81 21.64 11.96
N GLY A 82 10.57 20.57 12.21
CA GLY A 82 10.92 20.11 13.54
C GLY A 82 11.73 21.14 14.33
N LEU A 83 12.72 21.78 13.69
CA LEU A 83 13.47 22.89 14.30
C LEU A 83 12.61 24.12 14.58
N GLN A 84 11.56 24.32 13.78
CA GLN A 84 10.64 25.45 13.87
C GLN A 84 9.32 25.09 14.59
N ALA A 85 9.31 24.03 15.40
CA ALA A 85 8.08 23.46 15.96
C ALA A 85 7.30 24.42 16.87
N THR A 86 7.98 25.38 17.53
CA THR A 86 7.32 26.43 18.34
C THR A 86 6.54 27.41 17.47
N ARG A 87 7.05 27.74 16.29
CA ARG A 87 6.44 28.69 15.34
C ARG A 87 5.38 28.02 14.46
N TYR A 88 5.59 26.76 14.08
CA TYR A 88 4.69 26.03 13.18
C TYR A 88 4.32 24.62 13.70
N PRO A 89 3.68 24.51 14.88
CA PRO A 89 3.45 23.23 15.55
C PRO A 89 2.62 22.24 14.72
N THR A 90 1.59 22.72 14.02
CA THR A 90 0.74 21.87 13.16
C THR A 90 1.53 21.28 11.99
N LYS A 91 2.36 22.08 11.32
CA LYS A 91 3.19 21.61 10.20
C LYS A 91 4.26 20.62 10.68
N ALA A 92 4.92 20.91 11.80
CA ALA A 92 5.90 20.02 12.39
C ALA A 92 5.30 18.63 12.69
N ARG A 93 4.13 18.59 13.34
CA ARG A 93 3.41 17.33 13.62
C ARG A 93 2.95 16.63 12.33
N ALA A 94 2.45 17.36 11.34
CA ALA A 94 1.97 16.80 10.09
C ALA A 94 3.10 16.14 9.27
N TYR A 95 4.25 16.80 9.15
CA TYR A 95 5.41 16.24 8.45
C TYR A 95 6.03 15.05 9.22
N ALA A 96 6.09 15.11 10.55
CA ALA A 96 6.51 13.97 11.36
C ALA A 96 5.57 12.76 11.21
N ALA A 97 4.26 12.99 11.22
CA ALA A 97 3.26 11.94 10.98
C ALA A 97 3.36 11.35 9.57
N LEU A 98 3.56 12.18 8.55
CA LEU A 98 3.75 11.74 7.17
C LEU A 98 5.03 10.89 7.03
N SER A 99 6.16 11.36 7.56
CA SER A 99 7.42 10.60 7.57
C SER A 99 7.27 9.24 8.25
N LEU A 100 6.65 9.20 9.43
CA LEU A 100 6.41 7.94 10.13
C LEU A 100 5.45 7.02 9.34
N SER A 101 4.42 7.58 8.71
CA SER A 101 3.48 6.83 7.87
C SER A 101 4.17 6.18 6.67
N LEU A 102 5.06 6.90 5.98
CA LEU A 102 5.80 6.37 4.84
C LEU A 102 6.74 5.25 5.31
N ALA A 103 7.52 5.49 6.36
CA ALA A 103 8.44 4.51 6.92
C ALA A 103 7.73 3.23 7.37
N THR A 104 6.63 3.35 8.12
CA THR A 104 5.85 2.20 8.61
C THR A 104 5.17 1.44 7.48
N SER A 105 4.66 2.15 6.46
CA SER A 105 4.07 1.51 5.27
C SER A 105 5.09 0.67 4.50
N PHE A 106 6.26 1.22 4.20
CA PHE A 106 7.31 0.47 3.50
C PHE A 106 7.83 -0.69 4.34
N PHE A 107 8.02 -0.48 5.64
CA PHE A 107 8.47 -1.52 6.57
C PHE A 107 7.48 -2.68 6.65
N ILE A 108 6.18 -2.42 6.90
CA ILE A 108 5.21 -3.50 7.08
C ILE A 108 5.01 -4.30 5.80
N VAL A 109 4.98 -3.65 4.63
CA VAL A 109 4.87 -4.33 3.34
C VAL A 109 6.10 -5.17 3.06
N ALA A 110 7.31 -4.62 3.27
CA ALA A 110 8.55 -5.36 3.08
C ALA A 110 8.66 -6.56 4.03
N TYR A 111 8.31 -6.37 5.31
CA TYR A 111 8.34 -7.42 6.32
C TYR A 111 7.35 -8.54 5.98
N LEU A 112 6.08 -8.22 5.71
CA LEU A 112 5.08 -9.23 5.34
C LEU A 112 5.50 -10.00 4.09
N LYS A 113 6.00 -9.29 3.07
CA LYS A 113 6.54 -9.89 1.84
C LYS A 113 7.67 -10.89 2.09
N THR A 114 8.43 -10.75 3.18
CA THR A 114 9.48 -11.70 3.54
C THR A 114 9.01 -12.94 4.28
N ILE A 115 7.80 -12.95 4.86
CA ILE A 115 7.31 -14.05 5.71
C ILE A 115 6.11 -14.81 5.12
N THR A 116 5.44 -14.27 4.11
CA THR A 116 4.21 -14.87 3.53
C THR A 116 4.47 -16.02 2.56
N ASN A 117 5.67 -16.11 1.96
CA ASN A 117 6.06 -17.16 1.03
C ASN A 117 5.08 -17.42 -0.14
N VAL A 118 4.57 -16.36 -0.75
CA VAL A 118 3.61 -16.46 -1.87
C VAL A 118 4.35 -16.35 -3.20
N ALA A 119 4.06 -17.28 -4.13
CA ALA A 119 4.58 -17.30 -5.50
C ALA A 119 4.05 -16.14 -6.36
N CYS A 120 4.85 -15.71 -7.33
CA CYS A 120 4.44 -14.70 -8.31
C CYS A 120 3.63 -15.37 -9.43
N PRO A 121 2.70 -14.65 -10.10
CA PRO A 121 1.98 -15.20 -11.24
C PRO A 121 2.89 -15.84 -12.30
N TRP A 122 4.00 -15.21 -12.68
CA TRP A 122 4.92 -15.77 -13.68
C TRP A 122 5.58 -17.10 -13.29
N ASP A 123 5.53 -17.49 -12.00
CA ASP A 123 6.14 -18.74 -11.51
C ASP A 123 5.11 -19.87 -11.53
N LEU A 124 3.83 -19.57 -11.79
CA LEU A 124 2.76 -20.55 -11.73
C LEU A 124 2.60 -21.32 -13.04
N LEU A 125 2.24 -22.61 -12.94
CA LEU A 125 1.93 -23.49 -14.07
C LEU A 125 0.89 -22.91 -15.02
N ALA A 126 -0.10 -22.18 -14.49
CA ALA A 126 -1.14 -21.53 -15.28
C ALA A 126 -0.62 -20.45 -16.23
N PHE A 127 0.59 -19.93 -16.00
CA PHE A 127 1.18 -18.80 -16.73
C PHE A 127 2.58 -19.12 -17.27
N GLY A 128 2.85 -20.40 -17.55
CA GLY A 128 4.11 -20.87 -18.13
C GLY A 128 5.24 -21.11 -17.14
N GLY A 129 4.96 -21.02 -15.83
CA GLY A 129 5.90 -21.36 -14.75
C GLY A 129 5.86 -22.84 -14.36
N SER A 130 6.28 -23.15 -13.13
CA SER A 130 6.46 -24.53 -12.64
C SER A 130 5.77 -24.83 -11.30
N GLU A 131 5.15 -23.83 -10.65
CA GLU A 131 4.50 -24.00 -9.35
C GLU A 131 2.97 -24.06 -9.45
N PRO A 132 2.30 -24.88 -8.61
CA PRO A 132 0.85 -24.81 -8.49
C PRO A 132 0.42 -23.50 -7.82
N TYR A 133 -0.79 -23.03 -8.13
CA TYR A 133 -1.43 -21.98 -7.34
C TYR A 133 -1.80 -22.54 -5.96
N ILE A 134 -1.47 -21.81 -4.90
CA ILE A 134 -1.75 -22.19 -3.50
C ILE A 134 -2.46 -21.01 -2.85
N HIS A 135 -3.63 -21.26 -2.26
CA HIS A 135 -4.41 -20.22 -1.59
C HIS A 135 -3.67 -19.65 -0.37
N TYR A 136 -3.93 -18.40 -0.01
CA TYR A 136 -3.15 -17.70 1.01
C TYR A 136 -3.24 -18.31 2.41
N LEU A 137 -4.34 -19.00 2.72
CA LEU A 137 -4.53 -19.67 4.00
C LEU A 137 -4.07 -21.14 4.00
N GLN A 138 -3.61 -21.65 2.85
CA GLN A 138 -3.01 -22.98 2.76
C GLN A 138 -1.52 -22.92 3.10
N ILE A 139 -1.02 -23.99 3.72
CA ILE A 139 0.41 -24.12 3.99
C ILE A 139 1.12 -24.49 2.69
N LYS A 140 2.02 -23.61 2.23
CA LYS A 140 2.88 -23.90 1.09
C LYS A 140 3.85 -25.05 1.45
N PRO A 141 3.88 -26.17 0.68
CA PRO A 141 4.81 -27.25 0.92
C PRO A 141 6.27 -26.80 0.90
N SER A 142 7.08 -27.32 1.82
CA SER A 142 8.48 -26.88 2.03
C SER A 142 9.44 -27.23 0.89
N PHE A 143 9.07 -28.16 0.01
CA PHE A 143 9.89 -28.52 -1.15
C PHE A 143 9.75 -27.52 -2.32
N LEU A 144 8.75 -26.63 -2.28
CA LEU A 144 8.58 -25.60 -3.30
C LEU A 144 9.50 -24.39 -3.02
N PRO A 145 9.97 -23.68 -4.06
CA PRO A 145 10.80 -22.49 -3.92
C PRO A 145 10.19 -21.41 -3.01
N TYR A 146 11.06 -20.67 -2.32
CA TYR A 146 10.64 -19.56 -1.48
C TYR A 146 10.44 -18.29 -2.30
N HIS A 147 9.24 -17.71 -2.24
CA HIS A 147 8.88 -16.51 -3.01
C HIS A 147 8.44 -15.35 -2.12
N ARG A 148 8.42 -14.16 -2.71
CA ARG A 148 8.19 -12.90 -1.99
C ARG A 148 7.22 -12.03 -2.76
N CYS A 149 6.05 -12.55 -3.15
CA CYS A 149 5.16 -11.84 -4.07
C CYS A 149 3.94 -11.21 -3.38
N PHE A 150 3.64 -11.54 -2.13
CA PHE A 150 2.53 -10.94 -1.38
C PHE A 150 3.00 -10.32 -0.07
N PRO A 151 2.64 -9.06 0.28
CA PRO A 151 1.91 -8.08 -0.53
C PRO A 151 2.76 -7.45 -1.66
N ALA A 152 2.12 -6.62 -2.49
CA ALA A 152 2.78 -5.94 -3.60
C ALA A 152 3.72 -4.82 -3.13
N GLY A 153 5.01 -5.13 -3.02
CA GLY A 153 6.05 -4.19 -2.60
C GLY A 153 6.16 -2.97 -3.52
N HIS A 154 6.11 -3.16 -4.84
CA HIS A 154 6.24 -2.04 -5.79
C HIS A 154 5.04 -1.10 -5.75
N ALA A 155 3.82 -1.63 -5.62
CA ALA A 155 2.61 -0.82 -5.48
C ALA A 155 2.67 0.08 -4.23
N SER A 156 3.37 -0.34 -3.17
CA SER A 156 3.51 0.45 -1.93
C SER A 156 4.23 1.78 -2.17
N VAL A 157 5.10 1.87 -3.19
CA VAL A 157 5.79 3.10 -3.62
C VAL A 157 4.79 4.21 -3.94
N GLY A 158 3.64 3.86 -4.52
CA GLY A 158 2.56 4.80 -4.79
C GLY A 158 1.53 4.87 -3.66
N PHE A 159 1.04 3.70 -3.20
CA PHE A 159 -0.03 3.67 -2.18
C PHE A 159 0.37 4.25 -0.83
N ALA A 160 1.65 4.28 -0.45
CA ALA A 160 2.08 4.94 0.78
C ALA A 160 1.71 6.44 0.81
N TRP A 161 1.57 7.08 -0.35
CA TRP A 161 1.20 8.49 -0.49
C TRP A 161 -0.29 8.79 -0.25
N VAL A 162 -1.14 7.79 -0.03
CA VAL A 162 -2.51 8.04 0.51
C VAL A 162 -2.46 8.77 1.86
N ALA A 163 -1.32 8.72 2.56
CA ALA A 163 -1.02 9.54 3.73
C ALA A 163 -1.19 11.06 3.49
N LEU A 164 -1.08 11.53 2.25
CA LEU A 164 -1.31 12.92 1.88
C LEU A 164 -2.75 13.38 2.16
N TYR A 165 -3.72 12.47 2.16
CA TYR A 165 -5.08 12.78 2.60
C TYR A 165 -5.07 13.36 4.01
N PHE A 166 -4.46 12.64 4.96
CA PHE A 166 -4.39 13.03 6.36
C PHE A 166 -3.46 14.24 6.56
N PHE A 167 -2.37 14.33 5.79
CA PHE A 167 -1.48 15.48 5.81
C PHE A 167 -2.22 16.78 5.44
N PHE A 168 -2.93 16.78 4.30
CA PHE A 168 -3.67 17.94 3.83
C PHE A 168 -4.90 18.21 4.68
N GLU A 169 -5.54 17.19 5.26
CA GLU A 169 -6.61 17.40 6.25
C GLU A 169 -6.16 18.33 7.40
N LYS A 170 -4.88 18.28 7.80
CA LYS A 170 -4.35 19.14 8.88
C LYS A 170 -3.72 20.44 8.41
N THR A 171 -3.30 20.54 7.15
CA THR A 171 -2.47 21.67 6.67
C THR A 171 -3.11 22.50 5.56
N ALA A 172 -3.91 21.88 4.68
CA ALA A 172 -4.62 22.52 3.58
C ALA A 172 -5.86 21.67 3.17
N PRO A 173 -6.96 21.71 3.93
CA PRO A 173 -8.06 20.74 3.82
C PRO A 173 -8.71 20.65 2.44
N THR A 174 -8.66 21.72 1.65
CA THR A 174 -9.16 21.76 0.27
C THR A 174 -8.45 20.77 -0.66
N TRP A 175 -7.22 20.36 -0.33
CA TRP A 175 -6.40 19.45 -1.14
C TRP A 175 -6.43 17.99 -0.66
N ARG A 176 -7.18 17.65 0.39
CA ARG A 176 -7.16 16.30 0.99
C ARG A 176 -7.53 15.19 0.00
N TYR A 177 -8.55 15.41 -0.82
CA TYR A 177 -8.98 14.42 -1.81
C TYR A 177 -8.05 14.36 -3.01
N SER A 178 -7.42 15.47 -3.39
CA SER A 178 -6.37 15.48 -4.41
C SER A 178 -5.15 14.68 -3.95
N GLY A 179 -4.75 14.82 -2.67
CA GLY A 179 -3.69 14.01 -2.07
C GLY A 179 -4.03 12.52 -2.01
N LEU A 180 -5.28 12.18 -1.66
CA LEU A 180 -5.76 10.80 -1.71
C LEU A 180 -5.72 10.23 -3.13
N ALA A 181 -6.26 10.98 -4.09
CA ALA A 181 -6.30 10.58 -5.50
C ALA A 181 -4.89 10.36 -6.06
N LEU A 182 -3.92 11.22 -5.70
CA LEU A 182 -2.53 11.04 -6.10
C LEU A 182 -1.98 9.69 -5.64
N GLY A 183 -2.14 9.34 -4.37
CA GLY A 183 -1.67 8.06 -3.82
C GLY A 183 -2.37 6.85 -4.44
N LEU A 184 -3.69 6.94 -4.65
CA LEU A 184 -4.49 5.87 -5.27
C LEU A 184 -4.10 5.66 -6.73
N VAL A 185 -3.99 6.72 -7.52
CA VAL A 185 -3.62 6.64 -8.95
C VAL A 185 -2.19 6.14 -9.09
N ALA A 186 -1.24 6.72 -8.34
CA ALA A 186 0.16 6.27 -8.38
C ALA A 186 0.28 4.80 -8.01
N GLY A 187 -0.32 4.36 -6.90
CA GLY A 187 -0.28 2.96 -6.48
C GLY A 187 -0.93 2.01 -7.49
N SER A 188 -2.07 2.40 -8.07
CA SER A 188 -2.78 1.58 -9.07
C SER A 188 -1.99 1.45 -10.38
N VAL A 189 -1.37 2.54 -10.85
CA VAL A 189 -0.51 2.50 -12.05
C VAL A 189 0.71 1.60 -11.81
N LEU A 190 1.37 1.74 -10.65
CA LEU A 190 2.53 0.92 -10.32
C LEU A 190 2.16 -0.56 -10.08
N GLY A 191 0.99 -0.82 -9.47
CA GLY A 191 0.43 -2.16 -9.29
C GLY A 191 0.12 -2.81 -10.63
N MET A 192 -0.67 -2.14 -11.48
CA MET A 192 -1.01 -2.61 -12.83
C MET A 192 0.24 -2.89 -13.67
N ALA A 193 1.28 -2.03 -13.58
CA ALA A 193 2.55 -2.29 -14.25
C ALA A 193 3.20 -3.60 -13.80
N GLN A 194 3.06 -4.00 -12.54
CA GLN A 194 3.54 -5.29 -12.07
C GLN A 194 2.62 -6.46 -12.44
N GLN A 195 1.31 -6.23 -12.54
CA GLN A 195 0.38 -7.26 -12.99
C GLN A 195 0.62 -7.61 -14.47
N LEU A 196 0.84 -6.60 -15.33
CA LEU A 196 1.26 -6.79 -16.73
C LEU A 196 2.63 -7.47 -16.86
N ARG A 197 3.49 -7.35 -15.84
CA ARG A 197 4.76 -8.09 -15.83
C ARG A 197 4.59 -9.54 -15.39
N GLY A 198 3.43 -9.94 -14.86
CA GLY A 198 3.23 -11.23 -14.19
C GLY A 198 3.83 -11.32 -12.79
N ALA A 199 4.13 -10.19 -12.15
CA ALA A 199 4.83 -10.15 -10.85
C ALA A 199 3.89 -10.14 -9.65
N HIS A 200 2.65 -9.67 -9.80
CA HIS A 200 1.68 -9.55 -8.71
C HIS A 200 0.25 -9.84 -9.19
N PHE A 201 -0.59 -10.33 -8.28
CA PHE A 201 -2.04 -10.40 -8.44
C PHE A 201 -2.72 -9.13 -7.92
N LEU A 202 -4.00 -8.94 -8.27
CA LEU A 202 -4.79 -7.79 -7.82
C LEU A 202 -4.95 -7.74 -6.30
N SER A 203 -5.15 -8.89 -5.66
CA SER A 203 -5.20 -8.98 -4.19
C SER A 203 -3.91 -8.50 -3.51
N HIS A 204 -2.76 -8.67 -4.17
CA HIS A 204 -1.47 -8.20 -3.65
C HIS A 204 -1.45 -6.68 -3.55
N ASP A 205 -1.99 -6.00 -4.56
CA ASP A 205 -2.10 -4.53 -4.63
C ASP A 205 -3.12 -4.00 -3.62
N LEU A 206 -4.29 -4.63 -3.53
CA LEU A 206 -5.35 -4.23 -2.60
C LEU A 206 -4.92 -4.40 -1.13
N THR A 207 -4.21 -5.49 -0.82
CA THR A 207 -3.62 -5.71 0.50
C THR A 207 -2.61 -4.60 0.83
N THR A 208 -1.74 -4.26 -0.11
CA THR A 208 -0.79 -3.16 0.07
C THR A 208 -1.50 -1.83 0.31
N LEU A 209 -2.54 -1.50 -0.45
CA LEU A 209 -3.33 -0.29 -0.24
C LEU A 209 -3.94 -0.26 1.18
N LEU A 210 -4.54 -1.36 1.63
CA LEU A 210 -5.11 -1.45 2.97
C LEU A 210 -4.05 -1.22 4.06
N LEU A 211 -2.87 -1.83 3.92
CA LEU A 211 -1.75 -1.65 4.85
C LEU A 211 -1.28 -0.20 4.89
N CYS A 212 -1.09 0.43 3.72
CA CYS A 212 -0.69 1.84 3.62
C CYS A 212 -1.74 2.78 4.24
N LEU A 213 -3.02 2.58 3.98
CA LEU A 213 -4.12 3.34 4.60
C LEU A 213 -4.15 3.16 6.12
N GLY A 214 -3.96 1.93 6.60
CA GLY A 214 -3.91 1.59 8.01
C GLY A 214 -2.76 2.29 8.73
N CYS A 215 -1.54 2.21 8.17
CA CYS A 215 -0.36 2.90 8.67
C CYS A 215 -0.56 4.42 8.69
N ALA A 216 -1.05 5.01 7.60
CA ALA A 216 -1.32 6.44 7.52
C ALA A 216 -2.32 6.89 8.59
N ARG A 217 -3.46 6.20 8.68
CA ARG A 217 -4.48 6.53 9.68
C ARG A 217 -3.92 6.41 11.10
N PHE A 218 -3.20 5.33 11.40
CA PHE A 218 -2.64 5.09 12.72
C PHE A 218 -1.61 6.16 13.09
N CYS A 219 -0.64 6.44 12.22
CA CYS A 219 0.38 7.46 12.45
C CYS A 219 -0.25 8.84 12.67
N PHE A 220 -1.21 9.26 11.86
CA PHE A 220 -1.85 10.57 12.06
C PHE A 220 -2.68 10.64 13.36
N MET A 221 -3.27 9.54 13.84
CA MET A 221 -3.90 9.49 15.16
C MET A 221 -2.90 9.65 16.32
N LEU A 222 -1.65 9.17 16.16
CA LEU A 222 -0.61 9.34 17.18
C LEU A 222 -0.24 10.82 17.38
N PHE A 223 -0.12 11.56 16.27
CA PHE A 223 0.33 12.96 16.29
C PHE A 223 -0.81 13.96 16.49
N PHE A 224 -2.02 13.62 16.05
CA PHE A 224 -3.22 14.43 16.20
C PHE A 224 -4.26 13.59 16.94
N LYS A 225 -4.12 13.53 18.28
CA LYS A 225 -5.16 12.97 19.14
C LYS A 225 -6.49 13.62 18.74
N THR A 226 -7.55 12.82 18.58
CA THR A 226 -8.90 13.37 18.61
C THR A 226 -9.03 14.16 19.89
N GLU A 227 -9.22 15.46 19.78
CA GLU A 227 -9.75 16.25 20.89
C GLU A 227 -11.14 15.70 21.17
N THR A 228 -11.24 14.76 22.11
CA THR A 228 -12.49 14.52 22.81
C THR A 228 -12.79 15.81 23.55
N SER A 229 -13.60 16.67 22.94
CA SER A 229 -14.28 17.78 23.58
C SER A 229 -15.22 17.22 24.65
N TRP A 230 -14.67 16.84 25.80
CA TRP A 230 -15.39 16.93 27.06
C TRP A 230 -15.25 18.37 27.53
N VAL A 231 -15.92 19.28 26.81
CA VAL A 231 -16.29 20.56 27.39
C VAL A 231 -17.25 20.22 28.51
N ALA A 232 -16.79 20.50 29.72
CA ALA A 232 -17.58 20.47 30.92
C ALA A 232 -18.88 21.23 30.70
N HIS A 233 -20.01 20.51 30.69
CA HIS A 233 -21.26 21.09 31.16
C HIS A 233 -21.21 21.04 32.69
N SER A 234 -20.46 21.98 33.26
CA SER A 234 -20.59 22.42 34.64
C SER A 234 -20.99 23.89 34.63
N SER A 235 -22.30 24.10 34.53
CA SER A 235 -23.03 25.29 35.00
C SER A 235 -24.51 25.02 34.86
#